data_AF-A0AAV2SJ56-F1
#
_entry.id   AF-A0AAV2SJ56-F1
#
_cell.length_a   1.000
_cell.length_b   1.000
_cell.length_c   1.000
_cell.angle_alpha   90.00
_cell.angle_beta   90.00
_cell.angle_gamma   90.00
#
_symmetry.space_group_name_H-M   'P 1'
#
loop_
_entity.id
_entity.type
_entity.pdbx_description
1 polymer ?
#
loop_
_entity_poly.entity_id
_entity_poly.type
_entity_poly.pdbx_seq_one_letter_code
_entity_poly.pdbx_strand_id
1 'polypeptide(L)'
;MDPWAEQRFIREIRVPQPLFFSRMFSVPKKSGKRRPIIDLSLLNRRLKIPRFKMETIEVIVRTIHGELWGCSVDIVDAYLHLPLGWEFHKFFAFVMGERTFVFQVLPFGLSTAPWAFSRVMKAIKAFCHGNTIWVFSFLDDFLILARSPQLLREHTAFVIQVLQSLGFSINWKKSSLVPLQKMEFLGVMLDLRNHTLSVPQDKITKVMSRCQGYLQQEVTTRRSWRAL
;
A
#
# COMPACT_ATOMS: atom_id res chain seq x y z
N MET A 1 2.56 -27.87 2.19
CA MET A 1 3.11 -26.86 3.13
C MET A 1 2.33 -25.56 2.94
N ASP A 2 2.18 -24.74 3.97
CA ASP A 2 1.54 -23.43 3.84
C ASP A 2 2.50 -22.48 3.11
N PRO A 3 2.11 -21.87 1.96
CA PRO A 3 2.95 -20.93 1.21
C PRO A 3 3.55 -19.80 2.06
N TRP A 4 2.94 -19.48 3.22
CA TRP A 4 3.39 -18.41 4.12
C TRP A 4 4.51 -18.84 5.05
N ALA A 5 4.55 -20.13 5.41
CA ALA A 5 5.67 -20.71 6.14
C ALA A 5 6.91 -20.79 5.22
N GLU A 6 6.70 -21.09 3.94
CA GLU A 6 7.76 -21.09 2.92
C GLU A 6 8.34 -19.69 2.70
N GLN A 7 7.48 -18.65 2.78
CA GLN A 7 7.88 -17.24 2.71
C GLN A 7 8.39 -16.67 4.05
N ARG A 8 8.46 -17.49 5.12
CA ARG A 8 8.91 -17.09 6.47
C ARG A 8 8.13 -15.91 7.08
N PHE A 9 6.86 -15.75 6.70
CA PHE A 9 5.98 -14.74 7.31
C PHE A 9 5.42 -15.20 8.65
N ILE A 10 5.27 -16.50 8.83
CA ILE A 10 4.75 -17.14 10.03
C ILE A 10 5.70 -18.24 10.50
N ARG A 11 5.73 -18.48 11.81
CA ARG A 11 6.52 -19.54 12.43
C ARG A 11 5.67 -20.35 13.39
N GLU A 12 5.72 -21.67 13.28
CA GLU A 12 5.11 -22.58 14.25
C GLU A 12 5.83 -22.46 15.59
N ILE A 13 5.08 -22.38 16.69
CA ILE A 13 5.64 -22.30 18.04
C ILE A 13 5.00 -23.34 18.95
N ARG A 14 5.79 -23.81 19.93
CA ARG A 14 5.32 -24.68 21.02
C ARG A 14 5.49 -24.04 22.39
N VAL A 15 6.54 -23.22 22.56
CA VAL A 15 6.87 -22.41 23.74
C VAL A 15 7.74 -21.20 23.31
N PRO A 16 7.80 -20.09 24.09
CA PRO A 16 6.88 -19.73 25.17
C PRO A 16 5.47 -19.42 24.66
N GLN A 17 4.47 -19.52 25.53
CA GLN A 17 3.07 -19.31 25.14
C GLN A 17 2.81 -17.84 24.73
N PRO A 18 2.04 -17.62 23.66
CA PRO A 18 1.57 -16.29 23.29
C PRO A 18 0.81 -15.60 24.40
N LEU A 19 0.91 -14.27 24.47
CA LEU A 19 0.08 -13.45 25.33
C LEU A 19 -1.25 -13.09 24.66
N PHE A 20 -1.32 -13.20 23.33
CA PHE A 20 -2.51 -12.85 22.57
C PHE A 20 -2.76 -13.86 21.45
N PHE A 21 -3.99 -14.35 21.37
CA PHE A 21 -4.47 -15.20 20.29
C PHE A 21 -5.50 -14.44 19.46
N SER A 22 -5.25 -14.39 18.16
CA SER A 22 -6.14 -13.77 17.18
C SER A 22 -6.69 -14.82 16.23
N ARG A 23 -7.89 -14.55 15.71
CA ARG A 23 -8.49 -15.38 14.66
C ARG A 23 -7.80 -15.10 13.34
N MET A 24 -7.55 -16.14 12.56
CA MET A 24 -7.04 -16.04 11.20
C MET A 24 -8.14 -16.38 10.21
N PHE A 25 -8.33 -15.55 9.19
CA PHE A 25 -9.27 -15.80 8.11
C PHE A 25 -8.69 -15.31 6.78
N SER A 26 -9.42 -15.43 5.68
CA SER A 26 -8.94 -14.98 4.39
C SER A 26 -10.02 -14.31 3.55
N VAL A 27 -9.63 -13.28 2.79
CA VAL A 27 -10.51 -12.47 1.94
C VAL A 27 -10.08 -12.61 0.48
N PRO A 28 -11.01 -12.74 -0.48
CA PRO A 28 -10.66 -12.82 -1.90
C PRO A 28 -10.00 -11.52 -2.40
N LYS A 29 -8.85 -11.64 -3.10
CA LYS A 29 -8.28 -10.58 -3.94
C LYS A 29 -9.03 -10.56 -5.27
N LYS A 30 -9.06 -9.40 -5.96
CA LYS A 30 -9.57 -9.27 -7.33
C LYS A 30 -8.92 -10.24 -8.32
N SER A 31 -7.69 -10.67 -8.05
CA SER A 31 -6.93 -11.63 -8.86
C SER A 31 -7.32 -13.10 -8.61
N GLY A 32 -8.37 -13.39 -7.84
CA GLY A 32 -8.79 -14.75 -7.47
C GLY A 32 -7.99 -15.41 -6.32
N LYS A 33 -6.78 -14.93 -6.04
CA LYS A 33 -5.98 -15.36 -4.85
C LYS A 33 -6.67 -14.91 -3.55
N ARG A 34 -6.41 -15.59 -2.43
CA ARG A 34 -6.91 -15.16 -1.11
C ARG A 34 -5.83 -14.40 -0.35
N ARG A 35 -6.19 -13.29 0.30
CA ARG A 35 -5.35 -12.55 1.25
C ARG A 35 -5.71 -13.04 2.65
N PRO A 36 -4.79 -13.67 3.36
CA PRO A 36 -5.04 -14.08 4.73
C PRO A 36 -4.91 -12.84 5.63
N ILE A 37 -5.79 -12.77 6.63
CA ILE A 37 -5.97 -11.64 7.54
C ILE A 37 -6.03 -12.19 8.95
N ILE A 38 -5.25 -11.58 9.83
CA ILE A 38 -5.31 -11.80 11.27
C ILE A 38 -6.22 -10.75 11.90
N ASP A 39 -7.22 -11.18 12.66
CA ASP A 39 -8.14 -10.30 13.38
C ASP A 39 -7.42 -9.68 14.59
N LEU A 40 -6.87 -8.49 14.38
CA LEU A 40 -6.19 -7.71 15.41
C LEU A 40 -7.10 -6.66 16.06
N SER A 41 -8.42 -6.75 15.88
CA SER A 41 -9.37 -5.76 16.41
C SER A 41 -9.23 -5.56 17.92
N LEU A 42 -9.06 -6.64 18.69
CA LEU A 42 -8.87 -6.58 20.14
C LEU A 42 -7.49 -6.06 20.55
N LEU A 43 -6.44 -6.41 19.80
CA LEU A 43 -5.10 -5.90 20.06
C LEU A 43 -5.05 -4.40 19.78
N ASN A 44 -5.63 -3.96 18.66
CA ASN A 44 -5.66 -2.56 18.24
C ASN A 44 -6.31 -1.63 19.27
N ARG A 45 -7.32 -2.10 20.02
CA ARG A 45 -7.94 -1.32 21.11
C ARG A 45 -6.97 -1.00 22.26
N ARG A 46 -5.88 -1.75 22.40
CA ARG A 46 -4.87 -1.59 23.44
C ARG A 46 -3.61 -0.85 22.96
N LEU A 47 -3.53 -0.56 21.66
CA LEU A 47 -2.36 0.11 21.09
C LEU A 47 -2.57 1.62 21.09
N LYS A 48 -1.54 2.34 21.51
CA LYS A 48 -1.44 3.79 21.30
C LYS A 48 -0.92 4.02 19.88
N ILE A 49 -1.81 4.45 18.98
CA ILE A 49 -1.44 4.73 17.59
C ILE A 49 -0.76 6.10 17.52
N PRO A 50 0.51 6.17 17.07
CA PRO A 50 1.15 7.46 16.89
C PRO A 50 0.49 8.25 15.76
N ARG A 51 0.40 9.57 15.92
CA ARG A 51 -0.03 10.45 14.83
C ARG A 51 1.10 10.55 13.81
N PHE A 52 0.76 10.46 12.52
CA PHE A 52 1.66 10.77 11.41
C PHE A 52 0.88 11.42 10.28
N LYS A 53 1.59 12.14 9.42
CA LYS A 53 1.04 12.76 8.22
C LYS A 53 1.64 12.05 7.01
N MET A 54 0.78 11.68 6.08
CA MET A 54 1.19 11.29 4.73
C MET A 54 1.14 12.54 3.85
N GLU A 55 2.01 12.60 2.85
CA GLU A 55 1.89 13.62 1.80
C GLU A 55 0.56 13.42 1.07
N THR A 56 -0.04 14.50 0.57
CA THR A 56 -1.22 14.42 -0.29
C THR A 56 -0.80 14.64 -1.74
N ILE A 57 -1.55 14.10 -2.70
CA ILE A 57 -1.27 14.31 -4.13
C ILE A 57 -1.26 15.81 -4.48
N GLU A 58 -2.07 16.62 -3.79
CA GLU A 58 -2.11 18.08 -3.94
C GLU A 58 -0.76 18.75 -3.67
N VAL A 59 0.00 18.25 -2.68
CA VAL A 59 1.34 18.76 -2.40
C VAL A 59 2.27 18.52 -3.58
N ILE A 60 2.17 17.36 -4.24
CA ILE A 60 3.01 16.97 -5.38
C ILE A 60 2.86 17.95 -6.53
N VAL A 61 1.61 18.24 -6.91
CA VAL A 61 1.28 19.13 -8.04
C VAL A 61 1.69 20.57 -7.78
N ARG A 62 1.63 21.02 -6.52
CA ARG A 62 1.97 22.41 -6.16
C ARG A 62 3.47 22.64 -5.96
N THR A 63 4.25 21.59 -5.71
CA THR A 63 5.66 21.75 -5.31
C THR A 63 6.62 21.81 -6.50
N ILE A 64 6.27 21.19 -7.63
CA ILE A 64 7.16 21.09 -8.78
C ILE A 64 6.51 21.73 -10.00
N HIS A 65 7.10 22.82 -10.48
CA HIS A 65 6.60 23.61 -11.62
C HIS A 65 7.36 23.34 -12.91
N GLY A 66 6.73 23.45 -14.06
CA GLY A 66 7.34 23.26 -15.38
C GLY A 66 7.12 21.84 -15.90
N GLU A 67 7.61 21.54 -17.11
CA GLU A 67 7.33 20.26 -17.74
C GLU A 67 7.87 19.08 -16.91
N LEU A 68 7.00 18.10 -16.66
CA LEU A 68 7.28 16.93 -15.86
C LEU A 68 6.81 15.66 -16.54
N TRP A 69 7.57 14.60 -16.26
CA TRP A 69 7.29 13.23 -16.62
C TRP A 69 7.21 12.42 -15.34
N GLY A 70 6.26 11.49 -15.28
CA GLY A 70 6.05 10.61 -14.14
C GLY A 70 5.94 9.15 -14.52
N CYS A 71 6.25 8.30 -13.55
CA CYS A 71 5.97 6.88 -13.58
C CYS A 71 5.69 6.38 -12.16
N SER A 72 5.05 5.22 -12.03
CA SER A 72 4.73 4.63 -10.74
C SER A 72 5.37 3.26 -10.53
N VAL A 73 5.81 3.00 -9.30
CA VAL A 73 6.35 1.72 -8.86
C VAL A 73 5.49 1.21 -7.69
N ASP A 74 4.95 0.01 -7.82
CA ASP A 74 4.19 -0.69 -6.77
C ASP A 74 5.09 -1.78 -6.17
N ILE A 75 5.12 -1.90 -4.84
CA ILE A 75 5.79 -3.02 -4.17
C ILE A 75 4.81 -4.16 -3.87
N VAL A 76 5.26 -5.39 -4.01
CA VAL A 76 4.46 -6.58 -3.67
C VAL A 76 4.20 -6.60 -2.16
N ASP A 77 2.99 -6.97 -1.75
CA ASP A 77 2.61 -7.31 -0.36
C ASP A 77 3.17 -6.41 0.78
N ALA A 78 3.48 -5.15 0.48
CA ALA A 78 3.78 -4.02 1.36
C ALA A 78 4.35 -4.39 2.75
N TYR A 79 3.50 -4.33 3.78
CA TYR A 79 3.84 -4.52 5.19
C TYR A 79 4.57 -5.84 5.48
N LEU A 80 4.33 -6.89 4.70
CA LEU A 80 4.96 -8.20 4.92
C LEU A 80 6.47 -8.19 4.69
N HIS A 81 7.02 -7.12 4.10
CA HIS A 81 8.47 -6.91 3.99
C HIS A 81 9.12 -6.45 5.29
N LEU A 82 8.34 -5.94 6.26
CA LEU A 82 8.90 -5.43 7.51
C LEU A 82 8.87 -6.50 8.60
N PRO A 83 10.03 -6.98 9.08
CA PRO A 83 10.07 -7.92 10.19
C PRO A 83 9.59 -7.25 11.49
N LEU A 84 8.85 -8.03 12.29
CA LEU A 84 8.52 -7.67 13.67
C LEU A 84 9.69 -8.01 14.57
N GLY A 85 9.97 -7.12 15.54
CA GLY A 85 10.85 -7.43 16.66
C GLY A 85 10.39 -8.70 17.38
N TRP A 86 11.34 -9.55 17.76
CA TRP A 86 11.09 -10.86 18.35
C TRP A 86 10.27 -10.77 19.65
N GLU A 87 10.42 -9.67 20.39
CA GLU A 87 9.71 -9.36 21.61
C GLU A 87 8.20 -9.15 21.40
N PHE A 88 7.79 -8.81 20.17
CA PHE A 88 6.40 -8.56 19.82
C PHE A 88 5.67 -9.78 19.30
N HIS A 89 6.37 -10.86 18.89
CA HIS A 89 5.75 -12.06 18.30
C HIS A 89 4.66 -12.66 19.20
N LYS A 90 4.80 -12.54 20.53
CA LYS A 90 3.84 -12.99 21.54
C LYS A 90 2.43 -12.36 21.43
N PHE A 91 2.27 -11.25 20.70
CA PHE A 91 0.99 -10.56 20.49
C PHE A 91 0.31 -10.93 19.17
N PHE A 92 0.97 -11.70 18.30
CA PHE A 92 0.51 -11.98 16.94
C PHE A 92 0.35 -13.47 16.69
N ALA A 93 -0.06 -14.22 17.71
CA ALA A 93 -0.30 -15.64 17.57
C ALA A 93 -1.71 -15.94 17.04
N PHE A 94 -1.81 -17.06 16.32
CA PHE A 94 -3.08 -17.61 15.85
C PHE A 94 -2.96 -19.13 15.74
N VAL A 95 -4.12 -19.79 15.75
CA VAL A 95 -4.21 -21.25 15.62
C VAL A 95 -4.70 -21.59 14.21
N MET A 96 -4.04 -22.56 13.58
CA MET A 96 -4.46 -23.15 12.31
C MET A 96 -4.42 -24.68 12.43
N GLY A 97 -5.60 -25.31 12.36
CA GLY A 97 -5.73 -26.72 12.73
C GLY A 97 -5.37 -26.92 14.21
N GLU A 98 -4.49 -27.87 14.49
CA GLU A 98 -4.00 -28.18 15.84
C GLU A 98 -2.68 -27.47 16.19
N ARG A 99 -2.22 -26.56 15.32
CA ARG A 99 -0.90 -25.93 15.44
C ARG A 99 -1.02 -24.44 15.73
N THR A 100 -0.08 -23.94 16.54
CA THR A 100 0.02 -22.51 16.87
C THR A 100 1.13 -21.86 16.07
N PHE A 101 0.82 -20.73 15.46
CA PHE A 101 1.76 -19.93 14.68
C PHE A 101 1.83 -18.51 15.23
N VAL A 102 2.95 -17.84 14.99
CA VAL A 102 3.12 -16.39 15.20
C VAL A 102 3.51 -15.71 13.89
N PHE A 103 2.99 -14.50 13.67
CA PHE A 103 3.52 -13.64 12.60
C PHE A 103 4.91 -13.12 12.96
N GLN A 104 5.81 -13.20 11.99
CA GLN A 104 7.19 -12.71 12.08
C GLN A 104 7.38 -11.37 11.39
N VAL A 105 6.42 -10.97 10.56
CA VAL A 105 6.41 -9.72 9.79
C VAL A 105 5.17 -8.92 10.11
N LEU A 106 5.18 -7.63 9.79
CA LEU A 106 4.12 -6.68 10.11
C LEU A 106 2.81 -7.09 9.41
N PRO A 107 1.79 -7.56 10.15
CA PRO A 107 0.60 -8.11 9.52
C PRO A 107 -0.37 -7.02 9.07
N PHE A 108 -1.11 -7.30 8.00
CA PHE A 108 -2.28 -6.50 7.65
C PHE A 108 -3.32 -6.54 8.77
N GLY A 109 -3.94 -5.40 9.05
CA GLY A 109 -4.93 -5.25 10.12
C GLY A 109 -4.36 -4.68 11.42
N LEU A 110 -3.04 -4.57 11.56
CA LEU A 110 -2.42 -3.89 12.71
C LEU A 110 -2.52 -2.36 12.55
N SER A 111 -3.08 -1.70 13.56
CA SER A 111 -3.35 -0.25 13.54
C SER A 111 -2.08 0.63 13.51
N THR A 112 -0.97 0.14 14.04
CA THR A 112 0.33 0.83 14.00
C THR A 112 1.14 0.53 12.74
N ALA A 113 0.70 -0.43 11.91
CA ALA A 113 1.44 -0.83 10.72
C ALA A 113 1.64 0.31 9.70
N PRO A 114 0.61 1.14 9.36
CA PRO A 114 0.80 2.27 8.46
C PRO A 114 1.85 3.27 8.98
N TRP A 115 1.85 3.53 10.30
CA TRP A 115 2.83 4.41 10.92
C TRP A 115 4.25 3.84 10.80
N ALA A 116 4.45 2.58 11.19
CA ALA A 116 5.74 1.91 11.11
C ALA A 116 6.26 1.85 9.67
N PHE A 117 5.39 1.55 8.72
CA PHE A 117 5.74 1.52 7.30
C PHE A 117 6.11 2.90 6.77
N SER A 118 5.35 3.95 7.15
CA SER A 118 5.63 5.33 6.74
C SER A 118 7.01 5.81 7.19
N ARG A 119 7.51 5.33 8.34
CA ARG A 119 8.87 5.63 8.84
C ARG A 119 9.95 5.09 7.90
N VAL A 120 9.78 3.86 7.42
CA VAL A 120 10.71 3.22 6.48
C VAL A 120 10.66 3.93 5.12
N MET A 121 9.45 4.19 4.61
CA MET A 121 9.28 4.93 3.35
C MET A 121 9.86 6.33 3.41
N LYS A 122 9.73 7.02 4.55
CA LYS A 122 10.35 8.34 4.76
C LYS A 122 11.88 8.30 4.65
N ALA A 123 12.53 7.26 5.18
CA ALA A 123 13.97 7.10 5.08
C ALA A 123 14.42 6.86 3.62
N ILE A 124 13.70 5.99 2.89
CA ILE A 124 13.96 5.73 1.47
C ILE A 124 13.80 7.01 0.66
N LYS A 125 12.69 7.74 0.85
CA LYS A 125 12.47 9.03 0.18
C LYS A 125 13.58 10.03 0.46
N ALA A 126 13.98 10.18 1.73
CA ALA A 126 15.05 11.10 2.10
C ALA A 126 16.38 10.73 1.40
N PHE A 127 16.69 9.43 1.30
CA PHE A 127 17.85 8.96 0.55
C PHE A 127 17.76 9.30 -0.94
N CYS A 128 16.62 9.04 -1.59
CA CYS A 128 16.42 9.39 -3.00
C CYS A 128 16.48 10.91 -3.24
N HIS A 129 15.85 11.70 -2.37
CA HIS A 129 15.87 13.18 -2.44
C HIS A 129 17.29 13.73 -2.27
N GLY A 130 18.11 13.12 -1.39
CA GLY A 130 19.53 13.46 -1.26
C GLY A 130 20.35 13.19 -2.54
N ASN A 131 19.87 12.30 -3.41
CA ASN A 131 20.42 12.05 -4.74
C ASN A 131 19.72 12.86 -5.85
N THR A 132 18.99 13.93 -5.50
CA THR A 132 18.23 14.80 -6.43
C THR A 132 17.09 14.11 -7.19
N ILE A 133 16.61 12.95 -6.72
CA ILE A 133 15.53 12.21 -7.34
C ILE A 133 14.21 12.55 -6.65
N TRP A 134 13.23 13.08 -7.39
CA TRP A 134 11.89 13.36 -6.85
C TRP A 134 11.07 12.09 -6.73
N VAL A 135 10.96 11.58 -5.50
CA VAL A 135 10.15 10.42 -5.15
C VAL A 135 9.09 10.80 -4.13
N PHE A 136 7.85 10.44 -4.43
CA PHE A 136 6.71 10.52 -3.52
C PHE A 136 6.24 9.10 -3.25
N SER A 137 5.80 8.83 -2.03
CA SER A 137 5.39 7.47 -1.63
C SER A 137 4.15 7.54 -0.75
N PHE A 138 3.13 6.76 -1.10
CA PHE A 138 1.91 6.57 -0.33
C PHE A 138 1.86 5.13 0.12
N LEU A 139 2.54 4.85 1.23
CA LEU A 139 2.82 3.49 1.68
C LEU A 139 3.53 2.71 0.57
N ASP A 140 2.84 1.80 -0.12
CA ASP A 140 3.36 0.90 -1.15
C ASP A 140 3.41 1.48 -2.57
N ASP A 141 2.71 2.58 -2.83
CA ASP A 141 2.66 3.23 -4.13
C ASP A 141 3.72 4.35 -4.21
N PHE A 142 4.73 4.16 -5.07
CA PHE A 142 5.75 5.16 -5.36
C PHE A 142 5.42 5.91 -6.65
N LEU A 143 5.54 7.24 -6.62
CA LEU A 143 5.51 8.12 -7.79
C LEU A 143 6.89 8.76 -7.93
N ILE A 144 7.49 8.59 -9.10
CA ILE A 144 8.80 9.17 -9.43
C ILE A 144 8.57 10.21 -10.50
N LEU A 145 9.15 11.40 -10.32
CA LEU A 145 9.03 12.51 -11.26
C LEU A 145 10.41 12.94 -11.74
N ALA A 146 10.47 13.39 -13.00
CA ALA A 146 11.67 13.99 -13.59
C ALA A 146 11.31 14.99 -14.69
N ARG A 147 12.32 15.75 -15.13
CA ARG A 147 12.17 16.80 -16.17
C ARG A 147 12.16 16.27 -17.59
N SER A 148 12.65 15.06 -17.82
CA SER A 148 12.66 14.42 -19.14
C SER A 148 12.35 12.93 -19.03
N PRO A 149 11.86 12.29 -20.10
CA PRO A 149 11.64 10.85 -20.13
C PRO A 149 12.92 10.04 -19.86
N GLN A 150 14.07 10.50 -20.35
CA GLN A 150 15.36 9.85 -20.20
C GLN A 150 15.79 9.86 -18.73
N LEU A 151 15.78 11.05 -18.12
CA LEU A 151 16.13 11.20 -16.70
C LEU A 151 15.17 10.41 -15.80
N LEU A 152 13.89 10.36 -16.17
CA LEU A 152 12.92 9.54 -15.43
C LEU A 152 13.30 8.06 -15.44
N ARG A 153 13.75 7.51 -16.57
CA ARG A 153 14.18 6.10 -16.63
C ARG A 153 15.39 5.83 -15.75
N GLU A 154 16.37 6.73 -15.74
CA GLU A 154 17.55 6.64 -14.89
C GLU A 154 17.16 6.68 -13.40
N HIS A 155 16.34 7.66 -13.03
CA HIS A 155 15.80 7.80 -11.67
C HIS A 155 15.02 6.57 -11.24
N THR A 156 14.18 6.03 -12.11
CA THR A 156 13.37 4.84 -11.84
C THR A 156 14.22 3.60 -11.65
N ALA A 157 15.25 3.40 -12.48
CA ALA A 157 16.19 2.30 -12.31
C ALA A 157 16.91 2.39 -10.96
N PHE A 158 17.37 3.59 -10.58
CA PHE A 158 18.00 3.82 -9.28
C PHE A 158 17.05 3.51 -8.11
N VAL A 159 15.83 4.03 -8.14
CA VAL A 159 14.84 3.80 -7.06
C VAL A 159 14.50 2.31 -6.94
N ILE A 160 14.32 1.61 -8.06
CA ILE A 160 14.10 0.16 -8.06
C ILE A 160 15.29 -0.58 -7.44
N GLN A 161 16.51 -0.22 -7.81
CA GLN A 161 17.72 -0.82 -7.25
C GLN A 161 17.80 -0.61 -5.74
N VAL A 162 17.51 0.60 -5.25
CA VAL A 162 17.44 0.90 -3.80
C VAL A 162 16.41 0.01 -3.13
N LEU A 163 15.18 -0.06 -3.65
CA LEU A 163 14.12 -0.88 -3.08
C LEU A 163 14.52 -2.36 -3.02
N GLN A 164 15.06 -2.91 -4.10
CA GLN A 164 15.51 -4.29 -4.16
C GLN A 164 16.67 -4.58 -3.21
N SER A 165 17.64 -3.66 -3.08
CA SER A 165 18.76 -3.79 -2.14
C SER A 165 18.31 -3.82 -0.67
N LEU A 166 17.18 -3.18 -0.37
CA LEU A 166 16.54 -3.20 0.94
C LEU A 166 15.61 -4.39 1.15
N GLY A 167 15.53 -5.30 0.17
CA GLY A 167 14.72 -6.52 0.23
C GLY A 167 13.27 -6.35 -0.22
N PHE A 168 12.86 -5.20 -0.76
CA PHE A 168 11.52 -5.02 -1.31
C PHE A 168 11.38 -5.67 -2.68
N SER A 169 10.27 -6.40 -2.88
CA SER A 169 9.92 -6.96 -4.18
C SER A 169 9.05 -6.00 -4.99
N ILE A 170 9.42 -5.75 -6.26
CA ILE A 170 8.64 -4.89 -7.17
C ILE A 170 7.50 -5.67 -7.81
N ASN A 171 6.33 -5.06 -7.86
CA ASN A 171 5.17 -5.57 -8.57
C ASN A 171 5.13 -5.01 -10.00
N TRP A 172 5.88 -5.65 -10.88
CA TRP A 172 6.03 -5.23 -12.28
C TRP A 172 4.71 -5.11 -13.05
N LYS A 173 3.70 -5.92 -12.70
CA LYS A 173 2.40 -5.89 -13.39
C LYS A 173 1.53 -4.70 -13.00
N LYS A 174 1.69 -4.17 -11.79
CA LYS A 174 0.96 -2.99 -11.32
C LYS A 174 1.74 -1.70 -11.45
N SER A 175 3.06 -1.79 -11.54
CA SER A 175 3.93 -0.65 -11.79
C SER A 175 3.71 -0.13 -13.21
N SER A 176 3.63 1.19 -13.36
CA SER A 176 3.61 1.85 -14.67
C SER A 176 4.94 2.55 -14.87
N LEU A 177 5.90 1.85 -15.47
CA LEU A 177 7.29 2.31 -15.60
C LEU A 177 7.54 3.18 -16.85
N VAL A 178 6.56 3.26 -17.74
CA VAL A 178 6.65 4.09 -18.94
C VAL A 178 6.55 5.56 -18.51
N PRO A 179 7.49 6.43 -18.93
CA PRO A 179 7.36 7.86 -18.75
C PRO A 179 6.08 8.41 -19.35
N LEU A 180 5.23 9.02 -18.53
CA LEU A 180 3.97 9.63 -18.95
C LEU A 180 3.83 11.04 -18.39
N GLN A 181 3.18 11.93 -19.14
CA GLN A 181 2.77 13.25 -18.65
C GLN A 181 1.34 13.25 -18.11
N LYS A 182 0.54 12.23 -18.48
CA LYS A 182 -0.80 12.01 -17.95
C LYS A 182 -0.90 10.59 -17.42
N MET A 183 -1.20 10.43 -16.14
CA MET A 183 -1.23 9.11 -15.50
C MET A 183 -2.21 9.05 -14.33
N GLU A 184 -2.77 7.87 -14.07
CA GLU A 184 -3.53 7.63 -12.85
C GLU A 184 -2.57 7.25 -11.71
N PHE A 185 -2.72 7.90 -10.56
CA PHE A 185 -2.01 7.54 -9.33
C PHE A 185 -2.94 7.74 -8.13
N LEU A 186 -3.03 6.72 -7.26
CA LEU A 186 -3.98 6.63 -6.15
C LEU A 186 -5.43 6.93 -6.52
N GLY A 187 -5.82 6.59 -7.75
CA GLY A 187 -7.17 6.80 -8.23
C GLY A 187 -7.53 8.23 -8.59
N VAL A 188 -6.54 9.10 -8.77
CA VAL A 188 -6.67 10.46 -9.33
C VAL A 188 -5.89 10.49 -10.63
N MET A 189 -6.40 11.23 -11.63
CA MET A 189 -5.68 11.49 -12.87
C MET A 189 -4.79 12.71 -12.68
N LEU A 190 -3.50 12.55 -12.92
CA LEU A 190 -2.50 13.62 -12.85
C LEU A 190 -2.16 14.05 -14.26
N ASP A 191 -2.33 15.33 -14.53
CA ASP A 191 -1.75 16.00 -15.70
C ASP A 191 -0.49 16.75 -15.24
N LEU A 192 0.66 16.12 -15.44
CA LEU A 192 1.97 16.63 -15.02
C LEU A 192 2.46 17.76 -15.93
N ARG A 193 1.88 17.92 -17.11
CA ARG A 193 2.19 19.02 -18.03
C ARG A 193 1.43 20.29 -17.64
N ASN A 194 0.14 20.15 -17.31
CA ASN A 194 -0.71 21.28 -16.94
C ASN A 194 -0.81 21.50 -15.42
N HIS A 195 -0.17 20.63 -14.62
CA HIS A 195 -0.23 20.64 -13.15
C HIS A 195 -1.67 20.61 -12.62
N THR A 196 -2.50 19.71 -13.16
CA THR A 196 -3.90 19.56 -12.71
C THR A 196 -4.18 18.16 -12.20
N LEU A 197 -5.21 18.08 -11.36
CA LEU A 197 -5.76 16.84 -10.84
C LEU A 197 -7.21 16.72 -11.30
N SER A 198 -7.59 15.55 -11.80
CA SER A 198 -8.96 15.27 -12.20
C SER A 198 -9.39 13.85 -11.79
N VAL A 199 -10.69 13.61 -11.78
CA VAL A 199 -11.23 12.28 -11.51
C VAL A 199 -11.10 11.43 -12.77
N PRO A 200 -10.57 10.19 -12.70
CA PRO A 200 -10.53 9.30 -13.86
C PRO A 200 -11.91 9.10 -14.48
N GLN A 201 -11.99 9.12 -15.81
CA GLN A 201 -13.26 9.08 -16.55
C GLN A 201 -14.10 7.85 -16.19
N ASP A 202 -13.47 6.69 -16.00
CA ASP A 202 -14.16 5.45 -15.61
C ASP A 202 -14.89 5.56 -14.27
N LYS A 203 -14.32 6.32 -13.31
CA LYS A 203 -14.98 6.57 -12.03
C LYS A 203 -16.19 7.48 -12.21
N ILE A 204 -16.04 8.53 -13.03
CA ILE A 204 -17.15 9.43 -13.37
C ILE A 204 -18.29 8.63 -14.01
N THR A 205 -17.99 7.83 -15.04
CA THR A 205 -18.99 7.01 -15.74
C THR A 205 -19.67 6.01 -14.80
N LYS A 206 -18.93 5.36 -13.89
CA LYS A 206 -19.51 4.43 -12.91
C LYS A 206 -20.46 5.13 -11.93
N VAL A 207 -20.10 6.31 -11.44
CA VAL A 207 -20.95 7.09 -10.54
C VAL A 207 -22.19 7.57 -11.30
N MET A 208 -22.03 8.11 -12.50
CA MET A 208 -23.14 8.57 -13.35
C MET A 208 -24.13 7.44 -13.66
N SER A 209 -23.63 6.27 -14.06
CA SER A 209 -24.46 5.09 -14.33
C SER A 209 -25.24 4.65 -13.09
N ARG A 210 -24.62 4.68 -11.90
CA ARG A 210 -25.32 4.38 -10.64
C ARG A 210 -26.40 5.41 -10.32
N CYS A 211 -26.11 6.70 -10.47
CA CYS A 211 -27.09 7.77 -10.26
C CYS A 211 -28.30 7.60 -11.20
N GLN A 212 -28.06 7.33 -12.48
CA GLN A 212 -29.13 7.05 -13.44
C GLN A 212 -29.97 5.85 -13.04
N GLY A 213 -29.33 4.77 -12.58
CA GLY A 213 -30.03 3.60 -12.06
C GLY A 213 -30.91 3.90 -10.85
N TYR A 214 -30.49 4.81 -9.96
CA TYR A 214 -31.31 5.22 -8.81
C TYR A 214 -32.46 6.15 -9.20
N LEU A 215 -32.26 7.05 -10.16
CA LEU A 215 -33.32 7.93 -10.65
C LEU A 215 -34.46 7.13 -11.32
N GLN A 216 -34.18 5.93 -11.81
CA GLN A 216 -35.17 5.03 -12.40
C GLN A 216 -35.87 4.13 -11.37
N GLN A 217 -35.50 4.19 -10.09
CA GLN A 217 -36.09 3.39 -9.02
C GLN A 217 -36.97 4.26 -8.12
N GLU A 218 -38.20 3.82 -7.86
CA GLU A 218 -39.08 4.49 -6.88
C GLU A 218 -38.60 4.33 -5.44
N VAL A 219 -37.91 3.22 -5.13
CA VAL A 219 -37.40 2.90 -3.80
C VAL A 219 -36.00 2.30 -3.89
N THR A 220 -35.08 2.80 -3.07
CA THR A 220 -33.71 2.29 -2.97
C THR A 220 -33.32 2.15 -1.50
N THR A 221 -32.60 1.06 -1.16
CA THR A 221 -32.17 0.83 0.23
C THR A 221 -31.09 1.83 0.66
N ARG A 222 -31.09 2.21 1.95
CA ARG A 222 -30.04 3.06 2.56
C ARG A 222 -28.63 2.49 2.38
N ARG A 223 -28.48 1.16 2.33
CA ARG A 223 -27.18 0.49 2.11
C ARG A 223 -26.66 0.73 0.69
N SER A 224 -27.54 0.69 -0.30
CA SER A 224 -27.22 0.99 -1.69
C SER A 224 -26.83 2.47 -1.87
N TRP A 225 -27.60 3.38 -1.26
CA TRP A 225 -27.29 4.82 -1.25
C TRP A 225 -25.94 5.17 -0.62
N ARG A 226 -25.56 4.49 0.47
CA ARG A 226 -24.24 4.70 1.13
C ARG A 226 -23.05 4.14 0.34
N ALA A 227 -23.30 3.35 -0.70
CA ALA A 227 -22.26 2.74 -1.53
C ALA A 227 -21.96 3.53 -2.81
N LEU A 228 -22.67 4.63 -3.03
CA LEU A 228 -22.41 5.67 -4.04
C LEU A 228 -21.15 6.45 -3.65
#